data_AF-A0A087T933-F1
#
_entry.id   AF-A0A087T933-F1
#
_cell.length_a   1.000
_cell.length_b   1.000
_cell.length_c   1.000
_cell.angle_alpha   90.00
_cell.angle_beta   90.00
_cell.angle_gamma   90.00
#
_symmetry.space_group_name_H-M   'P 1'
#
loop_
_entity.id
_entity.type
_entity.pdbx_description
1 polymer ?
#
loop_
_entity_poly.entity_id
_entity_poly.type
_entity_poly.pdbx_seq_one_letter_code
_entity_poly.pdbx_strand_id
1 'polypeptide(L)'
;MAGDPQQLGPVLRSSYSITYGLQVSYLERIMNTALYARNEKEYGQFGGYNPMLITMLEESYRSHPDILRFPSDMFYFSQVICCFPSGTSNKLSNWDELPTKGFPIIFHGVKGEEFREENS
;
A
#
# COMPACT_ATOMS: atom_id res chain seq x y z
N MET A 1 10.42 15.11 -3.34
CA MET A 1 10.45 13.70 -3.79
C MET A 1 9.10 13.09 -3.50
N ALA A 2 8.68 12.04 -4.23
CA ALA A 2 7.43 11.33 -3.97
C ALA A 2 7.69 9.82 -4.06
N GLY A 3 6.92 9.04 -3.30
CA GLY A 3 7.03 7.59 -3.23
C GLY A 3 6.34 7.04 -1.99
N ASP A 4 6.32 5.72 -1.85
CA ASP A 4 5.67 5.03 -0.75
C ASP A 4 6.54 3.85 -0.29
N PRO A 5 7.19 3.94 0.89
CA PRO A 5 8.01 2.85 1.43
C PRO A 5 7.24 1.56 1.78
N GLN A 6 5.90 1.58 1.82
CA GLN A 6 5.08 0.38 2.05
C GLN A 6 4.84 -0.43 0.75
N GLN A 7 5.28 0.08 -0.41
CA GLN A 7 5.18 -0.60 -1.70
C GLN A 7 6.51 -1.27 -2.09
N LEU A 8 6.61 -1.73 -3.34
CA LEU A 8 7.80 -2.43 -3.83
C LEU A 8 9.05 -1.56 -3.71
N GLY A 9 10.05 -2.09 -3.01
CA GLY A 9 11.38 -1.51 -2.95
C GLY A 9 12.24 -1.81 -4.20
N PRO A 10 13.50 -1.32 -4.21
CA PRO A 10 14.48 -1.62 -5.25
C PRO A 10 14.75 -3.13 -5.41
N VAL A 11 14.77 -3.62 -6.65
CA VAL A 11 15.14 -5.00 -6.98
C VAL A 11 16.65 -5.08 -7.25
N LEU A 12 17.37 -5.84 -6.42
CA LEU A 12 18.82 -6.01 -6.51
C LEU A 12 19.20 -7.46 -6.78
N ARG A 13 20.17 -7.67 -7.68
CA ARG A 13 20.71 -9.01 -7.99
C ARG A 13 22.01 -9.33 -7.25
N SER A 14 22.81 -8.31 -6.96
CA SER A 14 24.10 -8.47 -6.29
C SER A 14 23.90 -8.61 -4.78
N SER A 15 24.41 -9.70 -4.21
CA SER A 15 24.41 -9.91 -2.76
C SER A 15 25.17 -8.80 -2.04
N TYR A 16 26.30 -8.33 -2.58
CA TYR A 16 27.06 -7.22 -2.02
C TYR A 16 26.21 -5.94 -1.92
N SER A 17 25.42 -5.63 -2.96
CA SER A 17 24.55 -4.44 -2.94
C SER A 17 23.52 -4.51 -1.80
N ILE A 18 22.99 -5.69 -1.51
CA ILE A 18 22.06 -5.91 -0.39
C ILE A 18 22.80 -5.83 0.95
N THR A 19 23.98 -6.45 1.06
CA THR A 19 24.82 -6.41 2.27
C THR A 19 25.19 -4.97 2.65
N TYR A 20 25.46 -4.11 1.65
CA TYR A 20 25.80 -2.71 1.87
C TYR A 20 24.58 -1.76 1.84
N GLY A 21 23.35 -2.27 1.90
CA GLY A 21 22.15 -1.46 2.18
C GLY A 21 21.57 -0.71 0.98
N LEU A 22 21.92 -1.07 -0.26
CA LEU A 22 21.38 -0.41 -1.46
C LEU A 22 19.89 -0.75 -1.72
N GLN A 23 19.34 -1.73 -1.02
CA GLN A 23 17.92 -2.09 -1.05
C GLN A 23 17.05 -1.02 -0.36
N VAL A 24 17.63 -0.17 0.49
CA VAL A 24 16.89 0.91 1.15
C VAL A 24 16.85 2.10 0.21
N SER A 25 15.64 2.51 -0.18
CA SER A 25 15.47 3.68 -1.04
C SER A 25 15.95 4.96 -0.33
N TYR A 26 16.28 6.00 -1.11
CA TYR A 26 16.66 7.28 -0.50
C TYR A 26 15.53 7.91 0.33
N LEU A 27 14.27 7.75 -0.12
CA LEU A 27 13.09 8.20 0.62
C LEU A 27 12.97 7.48 1.97
N GLU A 28 13.01 6.14 1.95
CA GLU A 28 12.94 5.32 3.16
C GLU A 28 14.08 5.64 4.15
N ARG A 29 15.29 5.87 3.63
CA ARG A 29 16.44 6.28 4.46
C ARG A 29 16.18 7.60 5.17
N ILE A 30 15.64 8.61 4.47
CA ILE A 30 15.31 9.90 5.07
C ILE A 30 14.19 9.75 6.09
N MET A 31 13.12 9.02 5.76
CA MET A 31 11.96 8.83 6.65
C MET A 31 12.33 8.13 7.96
N ASN A 32 13.44 7.39 8.01
CA ASN A 32 13.96 6.76 9.23
C ASN A 32 14.88 7.68 10.06
N THR A 33 15.13 8.92 9.64
CA THR A 33 15.88 9.90 10.46
C THR A 33 14.95 10.60 11.45
N ALA A 34 15.49 11.04 12.60
CA ALA A 34 14.69 11.61 13.69
C ALA A 34 13.77 12.76 13.28
N LEU A 35 14.17 13.57 12.30
CA LEU A 35 13.41 14.73 11.83
C LEU A 35 12.19 14.34 10.98
N TYR A 36 12.27 13.23 10.24
CA TYR A 36 11.23 12.78 9.30
C TYR A 36 10.46 11.57 9.82
N ALA A 37 10.93 10.94 10.91
CA ALA A 37 10.30 9.80 11.52
C ALA A 37 8.88 10.12 12.00
N ARG A 38 8.02 9.11 11.92
CA ARG A 38 6.64 9.21 12.39
C ARG A 38 6.62 9.44 13.90
N ASN A 39 5.88 10.47 14.34
CA ASN A 39 5.63 10.79 15.74
C ASN A 39 4.14 11.05 15.96
N GLU A 40 3.43 10.05 16.45
CA GLU A 40 1.99 10.13 16.74
C GLU A 40 1.67 11.18 17.82
N LYS A 41 2.55 11.34 18.80
CA LYS A 41 2.31 12.23 19.95
C LYS A 41 2.31 13.70 19.53
N GLU A 42 3.22 14.07 18.65
CA GLU A 42 3.38 15.46 18.20
C GLU A 42 2.53 15.79 16.97
N TYR A 43 2.40 14.83 16.05
CA TYR A 43 1.83 15.07 14.73
C TYR A 43 0.63 14.19 14.39
N GLY A 44 -0.04 13.57 15.37
CA GLY A 44 -1.20 12.68 15.12
C GLY A 44 -2.29 13.33 14.25
N GLN A 45 -2.54 14.63 14.41
CA GLN A 45 -3.50 15.38 13.58
C GLN A 45 -3.07 15.59 12.11
N PHE A 46 -1.83 15.24 11.77
CA PHE A 46 -1.23 15.35 10.43
C PHE A 46 -0.71 13.99 9.94
N GLY A 47 -1.43 12.92 10.27
CA GLY A 47 -1.05 11.55 9.87
C GLY A 47 0.15 10.99 10.64
N GLY A 48 0.61 11.65 11.70
CA GLY A 48 1.77 11.24 12.48
C GLY A 48 3.10 11.72 11.90
N TYR A 49 3.12 12.62 10.92
CA TYR A 49 4.36 13.19 10.36
C TYR A 49 4.38 14.71 10.46
N ASN A 50 5.59 15.30 10.55
CA ASN A 50 5.74 16.74 10.55
C ASN A 50 5.24 17.34 9.21
N PRO A 51 4.17 18.14 9.20
CA PRO A 51 3.55 18.64 7.96
C PRO A 51 4.43 19.62 7.17
N MET A 52 5.49 20.15 7.79
CA MET A 52 6.47 21.00 7.11
C MET A 52 7.49 20.20 6.29
N LEU A 53 7.56 18.88 6.49
CA LEU A 53 8.58 18.00 5.92
C LEU A 53 8.00 16.88 5.08
N ILE A 54 6.87 16.31 5.51
CA ILE A 54 6.19 15.21 4.83
C ILE A 54 4.73 15.59 4.64
N THR A 55 4.24 15.36 3.43
CA THR A 55 2.82 15.41 3.12
C THR A 55 2.37 14.00 2.76
N MET A 56 1.47 13.44 3.55
CA MET A 56 0.83 12.17 3.23
C MET A 56 -0.48 12.43 2.48
N LEU A 57 -0.72 11.67 1.41
CA LEU A 57 -1.96 11.74 0.65
C LEU A 57 -2.91 10.65 1.16
N GLU A 58 -3.97 11.07 1.85
CA GLU A 58 -4.91 10.18 2.54
C GLU A 58 -6.07 9.72 1.66
N GLU A 59 -6.33 10.45 0.58
CA GLU A 59 -7.50 10.21 -0.25
C GLU A 59 -7.17 9.30 -1.44
N SER A 60 -7.75 8.10 -1.42
CA SER A 60 -7.69 7.15 -2.53
C SER A 60 -8.92 7.26 -3.43
N TYR A 61 -8.65 7.39 -4.73
CA TYR A 61 -9.65 7.53 -5.78
C TYR A 61 -9.70 6.32 -6.72
N ARG A 62 -9.13 5.18 -6.31
CA ARG A 62 -8.96 4.02 -7.20
C ARG A 62 -9.88 2.85 -6.89
N SER A 63 -10.22 2.64 -5.63
CA SER A 63 -10.74 1.35 -5.16
C SER A 63 -12.04 1.49 -4.37
N HIS A 64 -12.87 0.45 -4.38
CA HIS A 64 -14.03 0.33 -3.51
C HIS A 64 -13.60 0.31 -2.02
N PRO A 65 -14.42 0.84 -1.08
CA PRO A 65 -14.09 0.85 0.35
C PRO A 65 -13.64 -0.51 0.91
N ASP A 66 -14.33 -1.59 0.56
CA ASP A 66 -13.97 -2.94 1.02
C ASP A 66 -12.60 -3.44 0.50
N ILE A 67 -12.17 -2.98 -0.68
CA ILE A 67 -10.84 -3.30 -1.23
C ILE A 67 -9.77 -2.49 -0.50
N LEU A 68 -10.06 -1.22 -0.20
CA LEU A 68 -9.11 -0.29 0.39
C LEU A 68 -8.91 -0.51 1.91
N ARG A 69 -9.95 -0.97 2.61
CA ARG A 69 -9.93 -1.10 4.08
C ARG A 69 -8.73 -1.92 4.57
N PHE A 70 -8.56 -3.12 4.02
CA PHE A 70 -7.47 -4.01 4.43
C PHE A 70 -6.07 -3.38 4.30
N PRO A 71 -5.63 -2.88 3.12
CA PRO A 71 -4.32 -2.26 3.02
C PRO A 71 -4.20 -0.97 3.85
N SER A 72 -5.26 -0.17 3.98
CA SER A 72 -5.27 1.03 4.83
C SER A 72 -4.96 0.69 6.28
N ASP A 73 -5.64 -0.32 6.83
CA ASP A 73 -5.46 -0.76 8.21
C ASP A 73 -4.07 -1.38 8.43
N MET A 74 -3.61 -2.23 7.50
CA MET A 74 -2.36 -2.97 7.66
C MET A 74 -1.09 -2.13 7.49
N PHE A 75 -1.11 -1.16 6.58
CA PHE A 75 0.11 -0.45 6.16
C PHE A 75 0.07 1.06 6.42
N TYR A 76 -1.12 1.64 6.58
CA TYR A 76 -1.30 3.10 6.63
C TYR A 76 -2.08 3.58 7.85
N PHE A 77 -2.08 2.81 8.94
CA PHE A 77 -2.68 3.21 10.22
C PHE A 77 -4.15 3.63 10.10
N SER A 78 -4.89 3.04 9.16
CA SER A 78 -6.28 3.40 8.84
C SER A 78 -6.48 4.84 8.37
N GLN A 79 -5.44 5.52 7.91
CA GLN A 79 -5.49 6.93 7.49
C GLN A 79 -5.89 7.09 6.02
N VAL A 80 -5.72 6.06 5.18
CA VAL A 80 -6.08 6.13 3.76
C VAL A 80 -7.57 5.81 3.59
N ILE A 81 -8.33 6.77 3.07
CA ILE A 81 -9.79 6.71 2.92
C ILE A 81 -10.21 6.65 1.44
N CYS A 82 -11.39 6.09 1.19
CA CYS A 82 -11.96 6.04 -0.15
C CYS A 82 -12.72 7.33 -0.45
N CYS A 83 -12.30 8.07 -1.46
CA CYS A 83 -12.97 9.29 -1.94
C CYS A 83 -13.61 9.10 -3.33
N PHE A 84 -13.72 7.85 -3.80
CA PHE A 84 -14.38 7.56 -5.08
C PHE A 84 -15.91 7.65 -4.95
N PRO A 85 -16.64 8.26 -5.92
CA PRO A 85 -18.09 8.39 -5.83
C PRO A 85 -18.80 7.04 -5.71
N SER A 86 -19.66 6.91 -4.70
CA SER A 86 -20.36 5.67 -4.33
C SER A 86 -21.15 5.04 -5.49
N GLY A 87 -21.74 5.86 -6.37
CA GLY A 87 -22.47 5.38 -7.55
C GLY A 87 -21.59 4.66 -8.58
N THR A 88 -20.29 4.97 -8.64
CA THR A 88 -19.36 4.35 -9.58
C THR A 88 -18.58 3.19 -8.93
N SER A 89 -18.21 3.30 -7.64
CA SER A 89 -17.54 2.20 -6.92
C SER A 89 -18.42 0.96 -6.84
N ASN A 90 -19.73 1.15 -6.68
CA ASN A 90 -20.65 0.05 -6.35
C ASN A 90 -21.21 -0.69 -7.57
N LYS A 91 -20.79 -0.33 -8.80
CA LYS A 91 -21.34 -0.87 -10.05
C LYS A 91 -21.31 -2.41 -10.12
N LEU A 92 -20.24 -3.01 -9.60
CA LEU A 92 -20.07 -4.46 -9.60
C LEU A 92 -20.34 -5.09 -8.24
N SER A 93 -20.67 -4.32 -7.20
CA SER A 93 -20.91 -4.87 -5.86
C SER A 93 -22.13 -5.79 -5.81
N ASN A 94 -23.01 -5.73 -6.80
CA ASN A 94 -24.16 -6.63 -6.95
C ASN A 94 -24.07 -7.55 -8.17
N TRP A 95 -22.89 -7.73 -8.75
CA TRP A 95 -22.67 -8.68 -9.85
C TRP A 95 -23.13 -10.10 -9.47
N ASP A 96 -23.75 -10.83 -10.40
CA ASP A 96 -24.47 -12.09 -10.13
C ASP A 96 -23.58 -13.25 -9.71
N GLU A 97 -22.33 -13.21 -10.15
CA GLU A 97 -21.33 -14.21 -9.89
C GLU A 97 -20.55 -13.93 -8.59
N LEU A 98 -20.85 -12.82 -7.89
CA LEU A 98 -20.27 -12.59 -6.57
C LEU A 98 -20.82 -13.61 -5.56
N PRO A 99 -19.95 -14.29 -4.79
CA PRO A 99 -20.39 -15.18 -3.71
C PRO A 99 -21.06 -14.43 -2.56
N THR A 100 -20.80 -13.13 -2.41
CA THR A 100 -21.40 -12.26 -1.39
C THR A 100 -21.74 -10.91 -2.01
N LYS A 101 -23.05 -10.60 -2.10
CA LYS A 101 -23.52 -9.30 -2.58
C LYS A 101 -23.08 -8.18 -1.65
N GLY A 102 -22.73 -7.04 -2.21
CA GLY A 102 -22.17 -5.89 -1.51
C GLY A 102 -20.65 -5.95 -1.30
N PHE A 103 -19.99 -7.10 -1.52
CA PHE A 103 -18.56 -7.26 -1.28
C PHE A 103 -17.81 -7.61 -2.58
N PRO A 104 -17.17 -6.63 -3.26
CA PRO A 104 -16.63 -6.80 -4.61
C PRO A 104 -15.24 -7.46 -4.64
N ILE A 105 -15.04 -8.52 -3.85
CA ILE A 105 -13.78 -9.29 -3.79
C ILE A 105 -14.10 -10.78 -3.86
N ILE A 106 -13.43 -11.47 -4.78
CA ILE A 106 -13.48 -12.93 -4.89
C ILE A 106 -12.05 -13.46 -4.76
N PHE A 107 -11.84 -14.41 -3.84
CA PHE A 107 -10.62 -15.20 -3.80
C PHE A 107 -10.93 -16.60 -4.33
N HIS A 108 -10.51 -16.89 -5.56
CA HIS A 108 -10.75 -18.19 -6.20
C HIS A 108 -9.53 -19.09 -6.03
N GLY A 109 -9.61 -20.09 -5.14
CA GLY A 109 -8.54 -21.05 -4.90
C GLY A 109 -8.40 -22.01 -6.07
N VAL A 110 -7.25 -21.99 -6.75
CA VAL A 110 -6.90 -22.93 -7.83
C VAL A 110 -5.88 -23.94 -7.32
N LYS A 111 -6.09 -25.22 -7.62
CA LYS A 111 -5.08 -26.27 -7.42
C LYS A 111 -4.37 -26.48 -8.75
N GLY A 112 -3.07 -26.19 -8.79
CA GLY A 112 -2.22 -26.35 -9.97
C GLY A 112 -0.81 -26.75 -9.57
N GLU A 113 -0.04 -27.22 -10.55
CA GLU A 113 1.39 -27.55 -10.41
C GLU A 113 2.23 -26.42 -11.02
N GLU A 114 3.27 -25.99 -10.33
CA GLU A 114 4.21 -24.97 -10.81
C GLU A 114 5.42 -25.66 -11.47
N PHE A 115 5.68 -25.36 -12.74
CA PHE A 115 6.84 -25.87 -13.47
C PHE A 115 7.81 -24.74 -13.77
N ARG A 116 9.10 -25.01 -13.63
CA ARG A 116 10.16 -24.08 -14.04
C ARG A 116 10.44 -24.25 -15.52
N GLU A 117 10.46 -23.16 -16.28
CA GLU A 117 10.90 -23.19 -17.68
C GLU A 117 12.36 -23.65 -17.78
N GLU A 118 12.66 -24.54 -18.73
CA GLU A 118 14.04 -24.94 -19.06
C GLU A 118 14.76 -23.75 -19.72
N ASN A 119 15.33 -22.86 -18.90
CA ASN A 119 16.53 -22.06 -19.10
C ASN A 119 16.56 -20.92 -18.05
N SER A 120 17.51 -20.98 -17.12
CA SER A 120 17.90 -19.85 -16.27
C SER A 120 19.41 -19.82 -16.13
#